data_AF-A0A8C2BVW8-F1
#
_entry.id   AF-A0A8C2BVW8-F1
#
_cell.length_a   1.000
_cell.length_b   1.000
_cell.length_c   1.000
_cell.angle_alpha   90.00
_cell.angle_beta   90.00
_cell.angle_gamma   90.00
#
_symmetry.space_group_name_H-M   'P 1'
#
loop_
_entity.id
_entity.type
_entity.pdbx_description
1 polymer ?
#
loop_
_entity_poly.entity_id
_entity_poly.type
_entity_poly.pdbx_seq_one_letter_code
_entity_poly.pdbx_strand_id
1 'polypeptide(L)'
;MARTKQTARKSTGGKAPRKQLATKAARKSAPATGGVKKPHRYRPGTVALREIRRYQKSTELLIRKLPFQRLVREIAQDFKTDLRFQRGFFATYLVSKLDIFVHKYILSNVVLM
;
A
#
# COMPACT_ATOMS: atom_id res chain seq x y z
N MET A 1 -57.97 2.92 -12.35
CA MET A 1 -57.06 3.68 -13.24
C MET A 1 -56.01 4.38 -12.38
N ALA A 2 -54.74 4.00 -12.48
CA ALA A 2 -53.65 4.61 -11.70
C ALA A 2 -52.76 5.46 -12.63
N ARG A 3 -52.63 6.75 -12.32
CA ARG A 3 -51.87 7.73 -13.10
C ARG A 3 -50.38 7.59 -12.80
N THR A 4 -49.60 7.02 -13.72
CA THR A 4 -48.14 6.99 -13.64
C THR A 4 -47.57 8.36 -14.03
N LYS A 5 -46.87 9.03 -13.10
CA LYS A 5 -46.10 10.23 -13.40
C LYS A 5 -44.75 9.82 -13.98
N GLN A 6 -44.61 9.89 -15.30
CA GLN A 6 -43.33 9.77 -15.98
C GLN A 6 -42.53 11.06 -15.76
N THR A 7 -41.53 11.03 -14.88
CA THR A 7 -40.55 12.12 -14.80
C THR A 7 -39.47 11.89 -15.85
N ALA A 8 -39.31 12.82 -16.79
CA ALA A 8 -38.25 12.77 -17.79
C ALA A 8 -36.88 12.81 -17.10
N ARG A 9 -36.17 11.66 -17.07
CA ARG A 9 -34.73 11.65 -16.83
C ARG A 9 -34.03 11.94 -18.15
N LYS A 10 -33.16 12.94 -18.17
CA LYS A 10 -32.25 13.20 -19.30
C LYS A 10 -31.38 11.96 -19.52
N SER A 11 -31.55 11.26 -20.63
CA SER A 11 -30.61 10.27 -21.12
C SER A 11 -29.48 10.99 -21.85
N THR A 12 -28.38 11.28 -21.15
CA THR A 12 -27.13 11.62 -21.85
C THR A 12 -26.48 10.32 -22.31
N GLY A 13 -26.98 9.76 -23.41
CA GLY A 13 -26.39 8.64 -24.13
C GLY A 13 -25.60 9.14 -25.34
N GLY A 14 -24.33 8.71 -25.44
CA GLY A 14 -23.58 8.67 -26.69
C GLY A 14 -22.97 10.00 -27.16
N LYS A 15 -21.68 10.19 -26.90
CA LYS A 15 -20.88 11.25 -27.53
C LYS A 15 -20.67 10.90 -29.01
N ALA A 16 -21.11 11.75 -29.93
CA ALA A 16 -20.99 11.54 -31.39
C ALA A 16 -19.51 11.42 -31.84
N PRO A 17 -19.20 10.68 -32.93
CA PRO A 17 -17.83 10.45 -33.37
C PRO A 17 -17.24 11.73 -33.98
N ARG A 18 -16.23 12.29 -33.30
CA ARG A 18 -15.56 13.54 -33.71
C ARG A 18 -14.35 13.22 -34.58
N LYS A 19 -14.28 13.83 -35.78
CA LYS A 19 -13.10 13.87 -36.67
C LYS A 19 -11.83 14.18 -35.88
N GLN A 20 -10.75 13.42 -36.15
CA GLN A 20 -9.46 13.57 -35.49
C GLN A 20 -8.81 14.92 -35.82
N LEU A 21 -8.65 15.74 -34.79
CA LEU A 21 -7.65 16.79 -34.70
C LEU A 21 -6.99 16.60 -33.33
N ALA A 22 -5.65 16.50 -33.34
CA ALA A 22 -4.84 16.11 -32.20
C ALA A 22 -5.19 16.91 -30.93
N THR A 23 -5.88 16.28 -29.98
CA THR A 23 -6.16 16.88 -28.68
C THR A 23 -5.01 16.57 -27.73
N LYS A 24 -4.16 17.58 -27.53
CA LYS A 24 -3.27 17.71 -26.36
C LYS A 24 -4.02 17.26 -25.11
N ALA A 25 -3.49 16.26 -24.41
CA ALA A 25 -4.14 15.69 -23.22
C ALA A 25 -4.15 16.74 -22.09
N ALA A 26 -5.20 17.56 -22.05
CA ALA A 26 -5.52 18.36 -20.88
C ALA A 26 -5.93 17.40 -19.77
N ARG A 27 -4.96 17.06 -18.90
CA ARG A 27 -5.26 16.44 -17.61
C ARG A 27 -6.29 17.33 -16.92
N LYS A 28 -7.36 16.72 -16.39
CA LYS A 28 -8.44 17.42 -15.66
C LYS A 28 -7.85 18.40 -14.66
N SER A 29 -7.73 19.67 -15.04
CA SER A 29 -7.66 20.77 -14.08
C SER A 29 -9.05 20.94 -13.48
N ALA A 30 -9.08 21.36 -12.23
CA ALA A 30 -10.28 21.45 -11.40
C ALA A 30 -11.47 22.14 -12.11
N PRO A 31 -12.72 21.80 -11.77
CA PRO A 31 -13.89 22.51 -12.31
C PRO A 31 -13.78 24.01 -11.98
N ALA A 32 -13.96 24.86 -12.98
CA ALA A 32 -13.83 26.32 -12.86
C ALA A 32 -14.96 27.01 -12.07
N THR A 33 -15.93 26.25 -11.56
CA THR A 33 -17.01 26.74 -10.71
C THR A 33 -17.45 25.62 -9.75
N GLY A 34 -17.08 25.77 -8.47
CA GLY A 34 -17.37 24.80 -7.41
C GLY A 34 -16.10 24.38 -6.68
N GLY A 35 -16.00 24.74 -5.39
CA GLY A 35 -14.80 24.56 -4.57
C GLY A 35 -14.18 23.17 -4.69
N VAL A 36 -12.84 23.13 -4.69
CA VAL A 36 -12.05 21.90 -4.78
C VAL A 36 -12.57 20.89 -3.75
N LYS A 37 -13.05 19.73 -4.23
CA LYS A 37 -13.47 18.64 -3.35
C LYS A 37 -12.31 18.30 -2.42
N LYS A 38 -12.54 18.39 -1.10
CA LYS A 38 -11.53 18.07 -0.09
C LYS A 38 -10.91 16.69 -0.41
N PRO A 39 -9.57 16.55 -0.35
CA PRO A 39 -8.93 15.26 -0.50
C PRO A 39 -9.55 14.25 0.47
N HIS A 40 -9.89 13.07 -0.03
CA HIS A 40 -10.45 12.02 0.81
C HIS A 40 -9.39 11.54 1.82
N ARG A 41 -9.72 11.59 3.11
CA ARG A 41 -8.88 11.08 4.20
C ARG A 41 -9.59 9.92 4.90
N TYR A 42 -8.89 8.80 5.05
CA TYR A 42 -9.40 7.64 5.78
C TYR A 42 -9.49 7.94 7.28
N ARG A 43 -10.44 7.29 7.96
CA ARG A 43 -10.55 7.33 9.43
C ARG A 43 -9.32 6.65 10.06
N PRO A 44 -8.88 7.08 11.26
CA PRO A 44 -7.84 6.37 11.99
C PRO A 44 -8.20 4.88 12.13
N GLY A 45 -7.19 4.01 12.08
CA GLY A 45 -7.38 2.56 12.10
C GLY A 45 -7.77 1.92 10.75
N THR A 46 -8.40 2.64 9.83
CA THR A 46 -8.84 2.06 8.53
C THR A 46 -7.65 1.59 7.68
N VAL A 47 -6.58 2.40 7.62
CA VAL A 47 -5.38 2.03 6.86
C VAL A 47 -4.62 0.92 7.57
N ALA A 48 -4.50 0.98 8.90
CA ALA A 48 -3.82 -0.04 9.70
C ALA A 48 -4.46 -1.43 9.55
N LEU A 49 -5.79 -1.53 9.66
CA LEU A 49 -6.50 -2.81 9.48
C LEU A 49 -6.32 -3.39 8.08
N ARG A 50 -6.26 -2.53 7.06
CA ARG A 50 -5.99 -2.95 5.68
C ARG A 50 -4.56 -3.47 5.51
N GLU A 51 -3.58 -2.82 6.14
CA GLU A 51 -2.19 -3.27 6.11
C GLU A 51 -1.99 -4.58 6.88
N ILE A 52 -2.61 -4.73 8.05
CA ILE A 52 -2.61 -6.00 8.82
C ILE A 52 -3.15 -7.14 7.94
N ARG A 53 -4.31 -6.96 7.31
CA ARG A 53 -4.90 -7.97 6.42
C ARG A 53 -4.01 -8.27 5.21
N ARG A 54 -3.34 -7.26 4.65
CA ARG A 54 -2.41 -7.44 3.52
C ARG A 54 -1.23 -8.30 3.94
N TYR A 55 -0.53 -7.90 5.00
CA TYR A 55 0.68 -8.58 5.47
C TYR A 55 0.43 -9.96 6.06
N GLN A 56 -0.77 -10.23 6.57
CA GLN A 56 -1.15 -11.59 7.00
C GLN A 56 -1.45 -12.50 5.80
N LYS A 57 -1.86 -11.95 4.66
CA LYS A 57 -2.16 -12.73 3.44
C LYS A 57 -0.92 -12.97 2.57
N SER A 58 0.03 -12.04 2.57
CA SER A 58 1.27 -12.12 1.78
C SER A 58 2.46 -12.50 2.64
N THR A 59 3.48 -13.12 2.04
CA THR A 59 4.77 -13.42 2.70
C THR A 59 5.90 -12.50 2.25
N GLU A 60 5.57 -11.28 1.82
CA GLU A 60 6.58 -10.29 1.41
C GLU A 60 7.44 -9.84 2.61
N LEU A 61 8.73 -9.61 2.38
CA LEU A 61 9.63 -9.16 3.42
C LEU A 61 9.26 -7.73 3.83
N LEU A 62 8.99 -7.52 5.12
CA LEU A 62 8.67 -6.19 5.65
C LEU A 62 9.89 -5.24 5.67
N ILE A 63 11.10 -5.80 5.65
CA ILE A 63 12.37 -5.07 5.70
C ILE A 63 13.14 -5.27 4.40
N ARG A 64 13.70 -4.17 3.86
CA ARG A 64 14.54 -4.22 2.65
C ARG A 64 15.84 -4.99 2.91
N LYS A 65 16.24 -5.85 1.96
CA LYS A 65 17.40 -6.75 2.10
C LYS A 65 18.74 -6.03 2.29
N LEU A 66 19.03 -5.01 1.47
CA LEU A 66 20.32 -4.33 1.47
C LEU A 66 20.65 -3.56 2.78
N PRO A 67 19.77 -2.69 3.33
CA PRO A 67 20.07 -2.00 4.58
C PRO A 67 20.21 -2.97 5.76
N PHE A 68 19.39 -4.03 5.81
CA PHE A 68 19.53 -5.06 6.83
C PHE A 68 20.86 -5.81 6.74
N GLN A 69 21.29 -6.16 5.52
CA GLN A 69 22.59 -6.78 5.29
C GLN A 69 23.75 -5.87 5.75
N ARG A 70 23.67 -4.56 5.50
CA ARG A 70 24.69 -3.59 5.95
C ARG A 70 24.77 -3.56 7.48
N LEU A 71 23.62 -3.45 8.15
CA LEU A 71 23.54 -3.45 9.60
C LEU A 71 24.14 -4.71 10.24
N VAL A 72 23.80 -5.89 9.70
CA VAL A 72 24.34 -7.15 10.22
C VAL A 72 25.85 -7.24 10.03
N ARG A 73 26.39 -6.68 8.94
CA ARG A 73 27.84 -6.65 8.69
C ARG A 73 28.56 -5.65 9.59
N GLU A 74 27.96 -4.49 9.83
CA GLU A 74 28.47 -3.47 10.75
C GLU A 74 28.62 -4.06 12.15
N ILE A 75 27.54 -4.64 12.69
CA ILE A 75 27.55 -5.29 14.01
C ILE A 75 28.57 -6.43 14.06
N ALA A 76 28.66 -7.26 13.01
CA ALA A 76 29.58 -8.39 12.99
C ALA A 76 31.06 -7.94 12.97
N GLN A 77 31.36 -6.82 12.32
CA GLN A 77 32.70 -6.28 12.24
C GLN A 77 33.24 -5.86 13.61
N ASP A 78 32.37 -5.41 14.52
CA ASP A 78 32.72 -5.05 15.90
C ASP A 78 33.24 -6.25 16.72
N PHE A 79 32.86 -7.47 16.34
CA PHE A 79 33.29 -8.70 17.03
C PHE A 79 34.54 -9.32 16.40
N LYS A 80 34.64 -9.32 15.07
CA LYS A 80 35.79 -9.88 14.35
C LYS A 80 35.93 -9.24 12.98
N THR A 81 37.12 -8.72 12.70
CA THR A 81 37.49 -8.25 11.37
C THR A 81 37.63 -9.44 10.41
N ASP A 82 37.12 -9.30 9.18
CA ASP A 82 37.18 -10.29 8.08
C ASP A 82 36.18 -11.47 8.14
N LEU A 83 34.99 -11.25 8.68
CA LEU A 83 33.91 -12.23 8.60
C LEU A 83 33.33 -12.37 7.18
N ARG A 84 33.35 -13.60 6.64
CA ARG A 84 32.71 -13.97 5.38
C ARG A 84 31.36 -14.63 5.65
N PHE A 85 30.33 -14.18 4.95
CA PHE A 85 28.98 -14.71 5.06
C PHE A 85 28.66 -15.62 3.88
N GLN A 86 28.00 -16.74 4.16
CA GLN A 86 27.53 -17.68 3.13
C GLN A 86 26.47 -17.01 2.24
N ARG A 87 26.38 -17.43 0.96
CA ARG A 87 25.54 -16.80 -0.08
C ARG A 87 24.05 -16.67 0.30
N GLY A 88 23.52 -17.58 1.11
CA GLY A 88 22.13 -17.57 1.57
C GLY A 88 21.90 -17.01 2.98
N PHE A 89 22.95 -16.71 3.74
CA PHE A 89 22.86 -16.39 5.17
C PHE A 89 21.91 -15.23 5.46
N PHE A 90 22.02 -14.12 4.74
CA PHE A 90 21.18 -12.95 5.00
C PHE A 90 19.71 -13.19 4.67
N ALA A 91 19.40 -14.04 3.69
CA ALA A 91 18.02 -14.35 3.35
C ALA A 91 17.38 -15.23 4.41
N THR A 92 18.06 -16.29 4.85
CA THR A 92 17.56 -17.21 5.88
C THR A 92 17.48 -16.52 7.25
N TYR A 93 18.49 -15.73 7.61
CA TYR A 93 18.52 -14.97 8.86
C TYR A 93 17.42 -13.90 8.93
N LEU A 94 17.16 -13.19 7.83
CA LEU A 94 16.09 -12.19 7.79
C LEU A 94 14.72 -12.85 7.94
N VAL A 95 14.46 -13.97 7.25
CA VAL A 95 13.21 -14.72 7.36
C VAL A 95 13.00 -15.24 8.78
N SER A 96 14.00 -15.90 9.38
CA SER A 96 13.86 -16.42 10.75
C SER A 96 13.70 -15.31 11.77
N LYS A 97 14.39 -14.16 11.60
CA LYS A 97 14.27 -13.05 12.53
C LYS A 97 12.93 -12.32 12.42
N LEU A 98 12.38 -12.18 11.21
CA LEU A 98 11.05 -11.62 11.01
C LEU A 98 9.97 -12.51 11.64
N ASP A 99 10.08 -13.83 11.52
CA ASP A 99 9.14 -14.78 12.10
C ASP A 99 9.10 -14.66 13.64
N ILE A 100 10.28 -14.66 14.28
CA ILE A 100 10.41 -14.43 15.73
C ILE A 100 9.82 -13.07 16.14
N PHE A 101 10.06 -12.02 15.37
CA PHE A 101 9.54 -10.69 15.65
C PHE A 101 8.01 -10.65 15.58
N VAL A 102 7.41 -11.27 14.55
CA VAL A 102 5.96 -11.37 14.40
C VAL A 102 5.34 -12.19 15.53
N HIS A 103 5.93 -13.34 15.89
CA HIS A 103 5.45 -14.16 17.00
C HIS A 103 5.52 -13.40 18.33
N LYS A 104 6.62 -12.68 18.59
CA LYS A 104 6.75 -11.83 19.78
C LYS A 104 5.74 -10.69 19.79
N TYR A 105 5.47 -10.07 18.63
CA TYR A 105 4.45 -9.03 18.50
C TYR A 105 3.05 -9.59 18.82
N ILE A 106 2.70 -10.76 18.29
CA ILE A 106 1.42 -11.42 18.57
C ILE A 106 1.30 -11.69 20.08
N LEU A 107 2.30 -12.33 20.69
CA LEU A 107 2.31 -12.60 22.13
C LEU A 107 2.18 -11.31 22.96
N SER A 108 2.90 -10.25 22.59
CA SER A 108 2.81 -8.97 23.28
C SER A 108 1.43 -8.34 23.17
N ASN A 109 0.75 -8.44 22.02
CA ASN A 109 -0.59 -7.87 21.83
C ASN A 109 -1.68 -8.72 22.51
N VAL A 110 -1.48 -10.03 22.61
CA VAL A 110 -2.39 -10.93 23.36
C VAL A 110 -2.29 -10.69 24.87
N VAL A 111 -1.10 -10.38 25.40
CA VAL A 111 -0.90 -10.09 26.84
C VAL A 111 -1.36 -8.67 27.22
N LEU A 112 -1.40 -7.74 26.26
CA LEU A 112 -1.80 -6.35 26.50
C LEU A 112 -3.33 -6.12 26.35
N MET A 113 -4.08 -7.14 25.94
CA MET A 113 -5.56 -7.18 25.93
C MET A 113 -6.08 -7.78 27.23
#